data_AF-A0A1A8JGU7-F1
#
_entry.id   AF-A0A1A8JGU7-F1
#
_cell.length_a   1.000
_cell.length_b   1.000
_cell.length_c   1.000
_cell.angle_alpha   90.00
_cell.angle_beta   90.00
_cell.angle_gamma   90.00
#
_symmetry.space_group_name_H-M   'P 1'
#
loop_
_entity.id
_entity.type
_entity.pdbx_description
1 polymer ?
#
loop_
_entity_poly.entity_id
_entity_poly.type
_entity_poly.pdbx_seq_one_letter_code
_entity_poly.pdbx_strand_id
1 'polypeptide(L)'
;WSSGQGGAEEVLQQLQTSVVNCGNASTSYSICTGPFTIYQGYSGGPLMCQQGGSWYQAAVLTNSTNSTNTKATSTPMVFQQLTAFDSFLRSTLGTFLSPATTTATPAASTAYTHCPFFVGLHLLILALSVQIFS
;
A
#
# COMPACT_ATOMS: atom_id res chain seq x y z
N TRP A 1 13.42 -7.90 3.36
CA TRP A 1 12.06 -8.14 3.86
C TRP A 1 11.55 -9.42 3.25
N SER A 2 10.82 -10.23 4.01
CA SER A 2 10.07 -11.38 3.49
C SER A 2 8.64 -11.36 4.00
N SER A 3 7.74 -12.06 3.30
CA SER A 3 6.31 -12.11 3.60
C SER A 3 5.91 -13.32 4.47
N GLY A 4 6.86 -14.06 5.07
CA GLY A 4 6.60 -15.34 5.74
C GLY A 4 7.09 -15.38 7.18
N GLN A 5 6.23 -15.79 8.13
CA GLN A 5 6.47 -15.81 9.59
C GLN A 5 7.87 -16.28 9.97
N GLY A 6 8.55 -15.49 10.81
CA GLY A 6 9.92 -15.74 11.27
C GLY A 6 10.06 -17.09 11.99
N GLY A 7 10.96 -17.92 11.45
CA GLY A 7 11.47 -19.16 12.05
C GLY A 7 12.99 -19.07 12.23
N ALA A 8 13.73 -20.17 12.02
CA ALA A 8 15.20 -20.25 12.15
C ALA A 8 16.02 -19.27 11.27
N GLU A 9 15.33 -18.47 10.45
CA GLU A 9 15.86 -17.34 9.71
C GLU A 9 15.23 -16.06 10.30
N GLU A 10 16.04 -15.26 11.00
CA GLU A 10 15.67 -13.99 11.64
C GLU A 10 15.41 -12.88 10.61
N VAL A 11 14.50 -13.11 9.66
CA VAL A 11 14.19 -12.13 8.62
C VAL A 11 13.08 -11.20 9.09
N LEU A 12 13.31 -9.89 8.95
CA LEU A 12 12.30 -8.87 9.22
C LEU A 12 11.07 -9.09 8.34
N GLN A 13 9.92 -9.17 9.00
CA GLN A 13 8.62 -9.45 8.42
C GLN A 13 7.94 -8.17 7.92
N GLN A 14 7.30 -8.26 6.75
CA GLN A 14 6.43 -7.21 6.25
C GLN A 14 4.99 -7.72 6.16
N LEU A 15 4.06 -7.00 6.79
CA LEU A 15 2.64 -7.28 6.73
C LEU A 15 1.91 -6.15 6.00
N GLN A 16 1.20 -6.50 4.94
CA GLN A 16 0.43 -5.55 4.15
C GLN A 16 -1.01 -5.48 4.66
N THR A 17 -1.55 -4.26 4.74
CA THR A 17 -2.96 -4.00 5.04
C THR A 17 -3.46 -2.84 4.18
N SER A 18 -4.78 -2.66 4.14
CA SER A 18 -5.44 -1.54 3.46
C SER A 18 -5.92 -0.51 4.46
N VAL A 19 -5.90 0.76 4.07
CA VAL A 19 -6.59 1.82 4.80
C VAL A 19 -8.10 1.67 4.55
N VAL A 20 -8.89 1.71 5.62
CA VAL A 20 -10.35 1.56 5.59
C VAL A 20 -11.02 2.72 6.33
N ASN A 21 -12.34 2.85 6.17
CA ASN A 21 -13.11 3.83 6.92
C ASN A 21 -13.17 3.43 8.40
N CYS A 22 -12.86 4.37 9.29
CA CYS A 22 -12.89 4.17 10.74
C CYS A 22 -14.30 4.01 11.33
N GLY A 23 -15.34 4.46 10.61
CA GLY A 23 -16.71 4.54 11.12
C GLY A 23 -16.78 5.30 12.44
N ASN A 24 -17.52 4.74 13.39
CA ASN A 24 -17.76 5.36 14.70
C ASN A 24 -16.54 5.32 15.63
N ALA A 25 -15.48 4.58 15.28
CA ALA A 25 -14.25 4.55 16.04
C ALA A 25 -13.29 5.71 15.69
N SER A 26 -13.68 6.58 14.74
CA SER A 26 -12.87 7.70 14.28
C SER A 26 -12.79 8.82 15.32
N THR A 27 -11.57 9.30 15.57
CA THR A 27 -11.29 10.60 16.16
C THR A 27 -10.57 11.50 15.15
N SER A 28 -10.34 12.78 15.48
CA SER A 28 -9.74 13.78 14.58
C SER A 28 -8.39 13.41 13.95
N TYR A 29 -7.70 12.42 14.50
CA TYR A 29 -6.41 11.95 13.99
C TYR A 29 -6.31 10.42 13.97
N SER A 30 -7.41 9.71 13.74
CA SER A 30 -7.39 8.26 13.60
C SER A 30 -7.05 7.84 12.17
N ILE A 31 -6.21 6.82 12.01
CA ILE A 31 -6.07 6.04 10.79
C ILE A 31 -6.55 4.62 11.06
N CYS A 32 -7.33 4.08 10.15
CA CYS A 32 -7.90 2.75 10.30
C CYS A 32 -7.48 1.82 9.21
N THR A 33 -7.22 0.57 9.57
CA THR A 33 -6.84 -0.47 8.62
C THR A 33 -7.79 -1.64 8.66
N GLY A 34 -7.76 -2.45 7.60
CA GLY A 34 -8.30 -3.80 7.65
C GLY A 34 -7.67 -4.60 8.80
N PRO A 35 -8.36 -5.62 9.32
CA PRO A 35 -7.85 -6.45 10.40
C PRO A 35 -6.60 -7.20 9.95
N PHE A 36 -5.57 -7.21 10.78
CA PHE A 36 -4.34 -7.98 10.59
C PHE A 36 -3.77 -8.38 11.96
N THR A 37 -2.96 -9.42 12.00
CA THR A 37 -2.42 -9.94 13.27
C THR A 37 -1.21 -9.13 13.71
N ILE A 38 -1.29 -8.49 14.88
CA ILE A 38 -0.14 -7.87 15.56
C ILE A 38 0.40 -8.89 16.57
N TYR A 39 1.61 -9.38 16.36
CA TYR A 39 2.25 -10.29 17.32
C TYR A 39 2.97 -9.51 18.42
N GLN A 40 3.32 -10.22 19.51
CA GLN A 40 4.20 -9.67 20.54
C GLN A 40 5.54 -9.25 19.90
N GLY A 41 6.00 -8.04 20.23
CA GLY A 41 7.22 -7.45 19.64
C GLY A 41 7.00 -6.51 18.45
N TYR A 42 5.79 -6.45 17.87
CA TYR A 42 5.47 -5.50 16.79
C TYR A 42 4.97 -4.14 17.32
N SER A 43 4.61 -4.08 18.60
CA SER A 43 4.25 -2.83 19.27
C SER A 43 5.42 -1.86 19.26
N GLY A 44 5.17 -0.60 18.89
CA GLY A 44 6.20 0.40 18.63
C GLY A 44 6.72 0.39 17.20
N GLY A 45 6.40 -0.63 16.40
CA GLY A 45 6.75 -0.71 14.99
C GLY A 45 6.01 0.32 14.13
N PRO A 46 6.52 0.66 12.94
CA PRO A 46 5.91 1.66 12.09
C PRO A 46 4.76 1.09 11.25
N LEU A 47 3.66 1.83 11.15
CA LEU A 47 2.67 1.66 10.09
C LEU A 47 3.03 2.62 8.96
N MET A 48 3.40 2.07 7.81
CA MET A 48 3.90 2.84 6.66
C MET A 48 2.89 2.89 5.51
N CYS A 49 2.84 4.02 4.80
CA CYS A 49 2.10 4.20 3.56
C CYS A 49 3.06 4.53 2.42
N GLN A 50 2.91 3.85 1.28
CA GLN A 50 3.68 4.16 0.08
C GLN A 50 2.97 5.25 -0.73
N GLN A 51 3.66 6.36 -1.01
CA GLN A 51 3.15 7.46 -1.83
C GLN A 51 4.29 7.98 -2.72
N GLY A 52 4.04 8.11 -4.03
CA GLY A 52 5.05 8.62 -4.96
C GLY A 52 6.38 7.85 -4.94
N GLY A 53 6.33 6.51 -4.79
CA GLY A 53 7.52 5.66 -4.70
C GLY A 53 8.28 5.74 -3.37
N SER A 54 7.81 6.55 -2.41
CA SER A 54 8.44 6.74 -1.10
C SER A 54 7.56 6.20 0.02
N TRP A 55 8.18 5.75 1.10
CA TRP A 55 7.48 5.26 2.28
C TRP A 55 7.39 6.33 3.37
N TYR A 56 6.18 6.61 3.82
CA TYR A 56 5.90 7.56 4.88
C TYR A 56 5.32 6.83 6.08
N GLN A 57 5.80 7.15 7.28
CA GLN A 57 5.22 6.62 8.49
C GLN A 57 3.92 7.35 8.80
N ALA A 58 2.80 6.63 8.81
CA ALA A 58 1.48 7.21 9.09
C ALA A 58 1.11 7.08 10.57
N ALA A 59 1.51 6.00 11.23
CA ALA A 59 1.25 5.75 12.65
C ALA A 59 2.33 4.87 13.28
N VAL A 60 2.26 4.73 14.61
CA VAL A 60 2.98 3.71 15.37
C VAL A 60 1.99 2.61 15.74
N LEU A 61 2.38 1.36 15.54
CA LEU A 61 1.60 0.21 15.96
C LEU A 61 1.52 0.19 17.48
N THR A 62 0.31 0.22 18.01
CA THR A 62 0.04 0.03 19.42
C THR A 62 -0.66 -1.30 19.62
N ASN A 63 -0.37 -1.99 20.72
CA ASN A 63 -1.13 -3.19 21.07
C ASN A 63 -2.56 -2.77 21.43
N SER A 64 -3.50 -2.95 20.51
CA SER A 64 -4.88 -2.53 20.74
C SER A 64 -5.56 -3.42 21.80
N THR A 65 -6.14 -2.80 22.83
CA THR A 65 -6.89 -3.50 23.89
C THR A 65 -8.20 -4.11 23.38
N ASN A 66 -8.66 -3.74 22.19
CA ASN A 66 -9.91 -4.24 21.59
C ASN A 66 -9.76 -5.56 20.82
N SER A 67 -8.55 -6.07 20.64
CA SER A 67 -8.36 -7.40 20.06
C SER A 67 -8.50 -8.47 21.15
N THR A 68 -9.69 -8.53 21.77
CA THR A 68 -10.10 -9.75 22.47
C THR A 68 -10.14 -10.90 21.47
N ASN A 69 -9.84 -12.10 21.95
CA ASN A 69 -9.72 -13.38 21.26
C ASN A 69 -11.01 -13.82 20.54
N THR A 70 -11.54 -13.01 19.62
CA THR A 70 -12.79 -13.26 18.93
C THR A 70 -12.55 -13.10 17.44
N LYS A 71 -12.70 -14.22 16.71
CA LYS A 71 -12.86 -14.34 15.26
C LYS A 71 -13.01 -13.00 14.56
N ALA A 72 -12.10 -12.70 13.63
CA ALA A 72 -12.18 -11.67 12.58
C ALA A 72 -13.57 -11.05 12.43
N THR A 73 -13.94 -10.17 13.35
CA THR A 73 -15.08 -9.28 13.15
C THR A 73 -14.55 -8.20 12.24
N SER A 74 -15.37 -7.71 11.32
CA SER A 74 -15.06 -6.65 10.34
C SER A 74 -14.70 -5.30 10.98
N THR A 75 -14.35 -5.29 12.26
CA THR A 75 -13.95 -4.13 13.02
C THR A 75 -12.59 -3.65 12.51
N PRO A 76 -12.51 -2.40 12.03
CA PRO A 76 -11.25 -1.83 11.62
C PRO A 76 -10.29 -1.72 12.81
N MET A 77 -9.00 -1.91 12.56
CA MET A 77 -7.99 -1.60 13.57
C MET A 77 -7.69 -0.10 13.52
N VAL A 78 -7.64 0.53 14.69
CA VAL A 78 -7.57 1.99 14.83
C VAL A 78 -6.23 2.37 15.45
N PHE A 79 -5.51 3.27 14.78
CA PHE A 79 -4.25 3.82 15.25
C PHE A 79 -4.29 5.34 15.24
N GLN A 80 -3.47 5.96 16.09
CA GLN A 80 -3.30 7.40 16.09
C GLN A 80 -2.32 7.80 14.97
N GLN A 81 -2.73 8.71 14.10
CA GLN A 81 -1.86 9.29 13.09
C GLN A 81 -0.74 10.10 13.74
N LEU A 82 0.44 10.10 13.13
CA LEU A 82 1.58 10.91 13.59
C LEU A 82 1.29 12.41 13.58
N THR A 83 0.35 12.87 12.74
CA THR A 83 -0.11 14.27 12.71
C THR A 83 -0.73 14.74 14.02
N ALA A 84 -1.25 13.83 14.86
CA ALA A 84 -1.71 14.15 16.21
C ALA A 84 -0.57 14.65 17.13
N PHE A 85 0.67 14.28 16.80
CA PHE A 85 1.87 14.58 17.57
C PHE A 85 2.78 15.58 16.85
N ASP A 86 2.26 16.31 15.86
CA ASP A 86 3.05 17.20 14.99
C ASP A 86 3.90 18.21 15.80
N SER A 87 3.31 18.83 16.83
CA SER A 87 4.03 19.78 17.69
C SER A 87 5.23 19.15 18.40
N PHE A 88 5.03 17.99 19.03
CA PHE A 88 6.09 17.23 19.68
C PHE A 88 7.17 16.82 18.67
N LEU A 89 6.76 16.22 17.54
CA LEU A 89 7.68 15.74 16.52
C LEU A 89 8.52 16.87 15.93
N ARG A 90 7.93 18.04 15.65
CA ARG A 90 8.68 19.22 15.18
C ARG A 90 9.63 19.75 16.24
N SER A 91 9.20 19.77 17.51
CA SER A 91 10.06 20.23 18.60
C SER A 91 11.25 19.29 18.82
N THR A 92 11.09 17.99 18.61
CA THR A 92 12.15 17.00 18.84
C THR A 92 13.06 16.80 17.63
N LEU A 93 12.51 16.81 16.42
CA LEU A 93 13.22 16.47 15.19
C LEU A 93 13.63 17.71 14.37
N GLY A 94 13.02 18.87 14.64
CA GLY A 94 13.19 20.07 13.83
C GLY A 94 12.47 19.96 12.48
N THR A 95 13.23 20.09 11.39
CA THR A 95 12.70 19.99 10.03
C THR A 95 12.56 18.53 9.59
N PHE A 96 11.36 18.14 9.15
CA PHE A 96 11.14 16.82 8.59
C PHE A 96 11.90 16.62 7.28
N LEU A 97 12.54 15.45 7.15
CA LEU A 97 13.17 15.03 5.92
C LEU A 97 12.11 14.75 4.85
N SER A 98 12.38 15.15 3.62
CA SER A 98 11.59 14.76 2.46
C SER A 98 12.29 13.61 1.73
N PRO A 99 11.56 12.66 1.13
CA PRO A 99 12.19 11.63 0.33
C PRO A 99 12.97 12.24 -0.83
N ALA A 100 14.03 11.56 -1.28
CA ALA A 100 14.77 11.97 -2.47
C ALA A 100 13.81 12.02 -3.66
N THR A 101 13.84 13.13 -4.41
CA THR A 101 13.15 13.22 -5.70
C THR A 101 13.75 12.18 -6.63
N THR A 102 13.01 11.11 -6.88
CA THR A 102 13.27 10.26 -8.04
C THR A 102 12.87 11.06 -9.26
N THR A 103 13.83 11.75 -9.87
CA THR A 103 13.73 12.08 -11.29
C THR A 103 13.67 10.73 -11.99
N ALA A 104 12.45 10.24 -12.24
CA ALA A 104 12.26 9.12 -13.13
C ALA A 104 12.79 9.59 -14.48
N THR A 105 14.05 9.28 -14.78
CA THR A 105 14.50 9.23 -16.17
C THR A 105 13.47 8.30 -16.83
N PRO A 106 12.65 8.76 -17.78
CA PRO A 106 11.76 7.84 -18.46
C PRO A 106 12.69 6.78 -19.06
N ALA A 107 12.62 5.56 -18.52
CA ALA A 107 13.13 4.41 -19.25
C ALA A 107 12.47 4.54 -20.61
N ALA A 108 13.28 4.59 -21.68
CA ALA A 108 12.78 4.65 -23.03
C ALA A 108 11.80 3.48 -23.18
N SER A 109 10.52 3.78 -23.03
CA SER A 109 9.47 2.88 -23.44
C SER A 109 9.64 2.87 -24.93
N THR A 110 10.19 1.77 -25.44
CA THR A 110 9.98 1.39 -26.83
C THR A 110 8.47 1.27 -26.96
N ALA A 111 7.83 2.39 -27.28
CA ALA A 111 6.45 2.41 -27.71
C ALA A 111 6.43 1.43 -28.88
N TYR A 112 5.79 0.29 -28.68
CA TYR A 112 5.34 -0.53 -29.79
C TYR A 112 4.30 0.31 -30.50
N THR A 113 4.77 1.20 -31.37
CA THR A 113 3.95 1.97 -32.29
C THR A 113 3.24 0.92 -33.13
N HIS A 114 1.98 0.71 -32.80
CA HIS A 114 1.05 -0.14 -33.52
C HIS A 114 1.08 0.30 -34.98
N CYS A 115 1.75 -0.48 -35.81
CA CYS A 115 1.96 -0.19 -37.20
C CYS A 115 0.59 -0.33 -37.91
N PRO A 116 0.08 0.71 -38.59
CA PRO A 116 -1.26 0.69 -39.20
C PRO A 116 -1.41 -0.38 -40.29
N PHE A 117 -0.31 -1.03 -40.71
CA PHE A 117 -0.31 -2.15 -41.64
C PHE A 117 -0.99 -3.43 -41.11
N PHE A 118 -1.01 -3.67 -39.78
CA PHE A 118 -1.60 -4.89 -39.23
C PHE A 118 -3.14 -4.86 -39.16
N VAL A 119 -3.75 -3.67 -39.02
CA VAL A 119 -5.22 -3.53 -38.99
C VAL A 119 -5.81 -3.82 -40.37
N GLY A 120 -5.13 -3.41 -41.45
CA GLY A 120 -5.55 -3.71 -42.82
C GLY A 120 -5.52 -5.20 -43.14
N LEU A 121 -4.50 -5.93 -42.69
CA LEU A 121 -4.39 -7.37 -42.89
C LEU A 121 -5.48 -8.14 -42.11
N HIS A 122 -5.78 -7.73 -40.87
CA HIS A 122 -6.86 -8.34 -40.09
C HIS A 122 -8.24 -8.11 -40.70
N LEU A 123 -8.53 -6.92 -41.23
CA LEU A 123 -9.80 -6.66 -41.91
C LEU A 123 -9.93 -7.46 -43.21
N LEU A 124 -8.85 -7.61 -43.98
CA LEU A 124 -8.84 -8.40 -45.22
C LEU A 124 -9.12 -9.88 -44.95
N ILE A 125 -8.53 -10.44 -43.89
CA ILE A 125 -8.74 -11.84 -43.48
C ILE A 125 -10.20 -12.08 -43.05
N LEU A 126 -10.79 -11.15 -42.30
CA LEU A 126 -12.20 -11.21 -41.90
C LEU A 126 -13.16 -11.06 -43.09
N ALA A 127 -12.83 -10.22 -44.07
CA ALA A 127 -13.64 -10.09 -45.28
C ALA A 127 -13.58 -11.37 -46.14
N LEU A 128 -12.41 -12.00 -46.26
CA LEU A 128 -12.26 -13.26 -46.99
C LEU A 128 -12.99 -14.42 -46.31
N SER A 129 -12.98 -14.49 -44.97
CA SER A 129 -13.68 -15.55 -44.25
C SER A 129 -15.19 -15.44 -44.43
N VAL A 130 -15.77 -14.24 -44.39
CA VAL A 130 -17.22 -14.06 -44.59
C VAL A 130 -17.68 -14.48 -46.00
N GLN A 131 -16.85 -14.28 -47.03
CA GLN A 131 -17.18 -14.73 -48.39
C GLN A 131 -17.06 -16.24 -48.62
N ILE A 132 -16.36 -16.97 -47.75
CA ILE A 132 -16.25 -18.44 -47.83
C ILE A 132 -17.45 -19.12 -47.13
N PHE A 133 -18.17 -18.39 -46.28
CA PHE A 133 -19.35 -18.88 -45.54
C PHE A 133 -20.69 -18.32 -46.07
N SER A 134 -20.74 -17.81 -47.30
CA SER A 134 -21.96 -17.42 -48.04
C SER A 134 -22.09 -18.20 -49.34
#